data_AF-A0AA88YQN9-F1
#
_entry.id   AF-A0AA88YQN9-F1
#
_cell.length_a   1.000
_cell.length_b   1.000
_cell.length_c   1.000
_cell.angle_alpha   90.00
_cell.angle_beta   90.00
_cell.angle_gamma   90.00
#
_symmetry.space_group_name_H-M   'P 1'
#
loop_
_entity.id
_entity.type
_entity.pdbx_description
1 polymer ?
#
loop_
_entity_poly.entity_id
_entity_poly.type
_entity_poly.pdbx_seq_one_letter_code
_entity_poly.pdbx_strand_id
1 'polypeptide(L)'
;MLQTMSVVVNHPHIGRTKISEVLSHSVPYKFRILGHVEDFFPRPSEPTDISKIILSRVSLSGLIIRKEWSHYREYLCPKCPSVNHDTVPDLLYIFVMRFRISDKSGSLIANMWKEDAVSNSLFIHIHSLSFVESFLAYDIICLDFLFYSSLKVTFFNDVTPTELIQDAKLFTRIKEQLNALCDQEDRGVLPLFECCIKSYVTLEGGTTAYQIFDTCLV
;
A
#
# COMPACT_ATOMS: atom_id res chain seq x y z
N MET A 1 5.67 28.24 -8.19
CA MET A 1 5.16 26.85 -8.31
C MET A 1 5.26 26.25 -6.92
N LEU A 2 4.17 25.73 -6.34
CA LEU A 2 4.25 25.09 -5.03
C LEU A 2 5.04 23.80 -5.20
N GLN A 3 6.10 23.62 -4.42
CA GLN A 3 6.89 22.39 -4.43
C GLN A 3 6.13 21.35 -3.60
N THR A 4 5.85 20.20 -4.21
CA THR A 4 5.20 19.05 -3.57
C THR A 4 6.18 17.89 -3.52
N MET A 5 6.06 17.04 -2.51
CA MET A 5 6.86 15.81 -2.36
C MET A 5 6.38 14.67 -3.26
N SER A 6 5.28 14.88 -3.97
CA SER A 6 4.72 13.92 -4.91
C SER A 6 4.10 14.61 -6.12
N VAL A 7 3.97 13.86 -7.20
CA VAL A 7 3.42 14.31 -8.49
C VAL A 7 2.39 13.30 -8.99
N VAL A 8 1.29 13.83 -9.56
CA VAL A 8 0.28 13.03 -10.26
C VAL A 8 0.73 12.78 -11.70
N VAL A 9 0.80 11.51 -12.11
CA VAL A 9 1.43 11.10 -13.38
C VAL A 9 0.44 11.09 -14.55
N ASN A 10 -0.76 10.52 -14.37
CA ASN A 10 -1.68 10.21 -15.49
C ASN A 10 -2.97 11.05 -15.52
N HIS A 11 -3.28 11.79 -14.46
CA HIS A 11 -4.56 12.51 -14.32
C HIS A 11 -4.43 14.02 -14.07
N PRO A 12 -3.65 14.76 -14.89
CA PRO A 12 -3.41 16.19 -14.65
C PRO A 12 -4.66 17.06 -14.82
N HIS A 13 -5.66 16.57 -15.56
CA HIS A 13 -6.92 17.27 -15.84
C HIS A 13 -7.93 17.21 -14.69
N ILE A 14 -7.74 16.30 -13.72
CA ILE A 14 -8.62 16.24 -12.54
C ILE A 14 -8.30 17.45 -11.66
N GLY A 15 -9.33 18.26 -11.35
CA GLY A 15 -9.22 19.38 -10.43
C GLY A 15 -8.99 18.92 -9.00
N ARG A 16 -8.36 19.77 -8.18
CA ARG A 16 -8.14 19.47 -6.75
C ARG A 16 -9.47 19.53 -6.00
N THR A 17 -9.76 18.49 -5.22
CA THR A 17 -10.95 18.37 -4.37
C THR A 17 -10.52 18.47 -2.90
N LYS A 18 -11.29 19.19 -2.08
CA LYS A 18 -11.04 19.26 -0.64
C LYS A 18 -11.39 17.94 0.04
N ILE A 19 -10.68 17.56 1.09
CA ILE A 19 -10.96 16.30 1.80
C ILE A 19 -12.40 16.25 2.34
N SER A 20 -12.96 17.36 2.83
CA SER A 20 -14.36 17.41 3.28
C SER A 20 -15.38 17.05 2.17
N GLU A 21 -15.09 17.47 0.93
CA GLU A 21 -15.92 17.16 -0.24
C GLU A 21 -15.75 15.69 -0.66
N VAL A 22 -14.52 15.16 -0.59
CA VAL A 22 -14.25 13.73 -0.80
C VAL A 22 -15.06 12.86 0.16
N LEU A 23 -15.03 13.20 1.46
CA LEU A 23 -15.69 12.44 2.52
C LEU A 23 -17.23 12.44 2.42
N SER A 24 -17.81 13.42 1.73
CA SER A 24 -19.26 13.56 1.54
C SER A 24 -19.74 13.06 0.18
N HIS A 25 -18.83 12.65 -0.70
CA HIS A 25 -19.15 12.22 -2.06
C HIS A 25 -19.66 10.77 -2.10
N SER A 26 -20.49 10.45 -3.08
CA SER A 26 -20.90 9.07 -3.35
C SER A 26 -19.74 8.23 -3.88
N VAL A 27 -19.77 6.92 -3.60
CA VAL A 27 -18.71 5.98 -3.95
C VAL A 27 -19.22 4.95 -4.98
N PRO A 28 -18.38 4.46 -5.92
CA PRO A 28 -16.95 4.75 -6.09
C PRO A 28 -16.70 6.01 -6.95
N TYR A 29 -15.62 6.74 -6.64
CA TYR A 29 -15.20 7.92 -7.42
C TYR A 29 -13.68 8.16 -7.34
N LYS A 30 -13.13 8.95 -8.27
CA LYS A 30 -11.71 9.31 -8.34
C LYS A 30 -11.52 10.80 -8.04
N PHE A 31 -10.60 11.13 -7.16
CA PHE A 31 -10.29 12.50 -6.76
C PHE A 31 -8.81 12.79 -6.90
N ARG A 32 -8.47 14.07 -6.99
CA ARG A 32 -7.11 14.58 -6.81
C ARG A 32 -7.12 15.45 -5.57
N ILE A 33 -6.25 15.15 -4.62
CA ILE A 33 -6.18 15.89 -3.34
C ILE A 33 -4.79 16.50 -3.17
N LEU A 34 -4.74 17.58 -2.39
CA LEU A 34 -3.50 18.22 -1.95
C LEU A 34 -3.60 18.42 -0.44
N GLY A 35 -2.68 17.80 0.31
CA GLY A 35 -2.67 17.85 1.76
C GLY A 35 -1.29 17.63 2.35
N HIS A 36 -1.23 17.30 3.62
CA HIS A 36 -0.04 16.92 4.36
C HIS A 36 -0.17 15.48 4.81
N VAL A 37 0.93 14.73 4.78
CA VAL A 37 0.97 13.38 5.35
C VAL A 37 1.28 13.51 6.84
N GLU A 38 0.28 13.30 7.67
CA GLU A 38 0.41 13.36 9.13
C GLU A 38 1.16 12.15 9.67
N ASP A 39 0.88 10.97 9.08
CA ASP A 39 1.48 9.71 9.49
C ASP A 39 1.40 8.69 8.35
N PHE A 40 2.24 7.67 8.40
CA PHE A 40 2.17 6.52 7.53
C PHE A 40 2.58 5.22 8.24
N PHE A 41 2.03 4.12 7.74
CA PHE A 41 2.28 2.78 8.26
C PHE A 41 2.53 1.78 7.12
N PRO A 42 3.46 0.81 7.29
CA PRO A 42 4.40 0.70 8.41
C PRO A 42 5.50 1.75 8.34
N ARG A 43 6.21 1.97 9.46
CA ARG A 43 7.45 2.75 9.52
C ARG A 43 8.61 1.80 9.19
N PRO A 44 9.18 1.82 7.97
CA PRO A 44 10.04 0.74 7.53
C PRO A 44 11.40 0.79 8.24
N SER A 45 11.71 -0.29 8.95
CA SER A 45 13.04 -0.63 9.45
C SER A 45 13.81 -1.48 8.42
N GLU A 46 13.10 -2.31 7.67
CA GLU A 46 13.61 -3.20 6.62
C GLU A 46 12.71 -3.19 5.36
N PRO A 47 13.22 -3.58 4.17
CA PRO A 47 12.43 -3.59 2.92
C PRO A 47 11.17 -4.46 2.99
N THR A 48 11.21 -5.53 3.78
CA THR A 48 10.12 -6.50 4.02
C THR A 48 8.97 -5.93 4.83
N ASP A 49 9.15 -4.78 5.49
CA ASP A 49 8.07 -4.08 6.18
C ASP A 49 7.02 -3.59 5.18
N ILE A 50 7.45 -3.01 4.06
CA ILE A 50 6.57 -2.46 3.02
C ILE A 50 6.42 -3.36 1.80
N SER A 51 7.32 -4.31 1.59
CA SER A 51 7.29 -5.27 0.47
C SER A 51 6.69 -6.60 0.92
N LYS A 52 5.52 -6.96 0.40
CA LYS A 52 4.78 -8.17 0.76
C LYS A 52 4.62 -9.11 -0.42
N ILE A 53 4.57 -10.41 -0.14
CA ILE A 53 4.32 -11.45 -1.14
C ILE A 53 2.85 -11.83 -1.10
N ILE A 54 2.21 -11.88 -2.26
CA ILE A 54 0.83 -12.30 -2.44
C ILE A 54 0.74 -13.42 -3.48
N LEU A 55 -0.36 -14.17 -3.47
CA LEU A 55 -0.68 -15.16 -4.50
C LEU A 55 -1.62 -14.53 -5.53
N SER A 56 -1.26 -14.57 -6.81
CA SER A 56 -2.01 -13.87 -7.86
C SER A 56 -3.41 -14.45 -8.15
N ARG A 57 -3.72 -15.66 -7.65
CA ARG A 57 -4.93 -16.42 -8.06
C ARG A 57 -5.84 -16.87 -6.93
N VAL A 58 -5.51 -16.58 -5.68
CA VAL A 58 -6.27 -17.16 -4.55
C VAL A 58 -6.46 -16.11 -3.47
N SER A 59 -7.69 -16.08 -2.94
CA SER A 59 -8.02 -15.47 -1.67
C SER A 59 -7.03 -15.95 -0.60
N LEU A 60 -6.03 -15.10 -0.28
CA LEU A 60 -5.09 -15.30 0.81
C LEU A 60 -5.78 -15.16 2.15
N SER A 61 -6.42 -16.22 2.59
CA SER A 61 -6.52 -16.44 4.03
C SER A 61 -5.43 -17.43 4.43
N GLY A 62 -4.32 -16.91 4.96
CA GLY A 62 -3.41 -17.62 5.83
C GLY A 62 -2.19 -18.31 5.20
N LEU A 63 -1.38 -17.67 4.34
CA LEU A 63 -0.09 -18.26 3.95
C LEU A 63 0.70 -18.76 5.18
N ILE A 64 1.06 -20.05 5.20
CA ILE A 64 1.87 -20.65 6.26
C ILE A 64 3.29 -20.81 5.71
N ILE A 65 4.29 -20.25 6.40
CA ILE A 65 5.70 -20.53 6.11
C ILE A 65 5.97 -21.98 6.51
N ARG A 66 6.31 -22.83 5.56
CA ARG A 66 6.54 -24.27 5.83
C ARG A 66 7.93 -24.53 6.38
N LYS A 67 8.95 -23.88 5.81
CA LYS A 67 10.37 -24.03 6.15
C LYS A 67 11.15 -22.75 5.81
N GLU A 68 12.03 -22.35 6.72
CA GLU A 68 13.00 -21.26 6.52
C GLU A 68 14.41 -21.82 6.64
N TRP A 69 15.19 -21.71 5.57
CA TRP A 69 16.63 -21.98 5.54
C TRP A 69 17.33 -20.65 5.28
N SER A 70 18.62 -20.53 5.58
CA SER A 70 19.40 -19.28 5.53
C SER A 70 19.30 -18.47 4.23
N HIS A 71 18.80 -19.05 3.14
CA HIS A 71 18.64 -18.42 1.83
C HIS A 71 17.32 -18.80 1.12
N TYR A 72 16.41 -19.54 1.77
CA TYR A 72 15.26 -20.15 1.09
C TYR A 72 14.03 -20.21 2.00
N ARG A 73 12.89 -19.70 1.51
CA ARG A 73 11.60 -19.77 2.20
C ARG A 73 10.58 -20.50 1.33
N GLU A 74 9.98 -21.54 1.89
CA GLU A 74 8.89 -22.29 1.26
C GLU A 74 7.55 -21.78 1.80
N TYR A 75 6.69 -21.26 0.92
CA TYR A 75 5.36 -20.74 1.27
C TYR A 75 4.29 -21.75 0.89
N LEU A 76 3.38 -22.06 1.82
CA LEU A 76 2.19 -22.86 1.54
C LEU A 76 0.92 -22.03 1.67
N CYS A 77 0.07 -22.13 0.67
CA CYS A 77 -1.31 -21.65 0.73
C CYS A 77 -2.18 -22.71 1.42
N PRO A 78 -2.74 -22.45 2.62
CA PRO A 78 -3.55 -23.44 3.35
C PRO A 78 -4.90 -23.71 2.66
N LYS A 79 -5.35 -22.77 1.83
CA LYS A 79 -6.61 -22.84 1.07
C LYS A 79 -6.46 -23.43 -0.32
N CYS A 80 -5.22 -23.69 -0.77
CA CYS A 80 -4.97 -24.26 -2.08
C CYS A 80 -4.93 -25.79 -1.92
N PRO A 81 -6.02 -26.51 -2.23
CA PRO A 81 -6.08 -27.95 -2.04
C PRO A 81 -5.00 -28.58 -2.90
N SER A 82 -4.02 -29.24 -2.26
CA SER A 82 -2.90 -30.01 -2.85
C SER A 82 -2.84 -29.88 -4.36
N VAL A 83 -2.49 -28.67 -4.82
CA VAL A 83 -2.52 -28.36 -6.23
C VAL A 83 -1.51 -29.33 -6.84
N ASN A 84 -1.89 -30.02 -7.92
CA ASN A 84 -0.98 -30.88 -8.68
C ASN A 84 0.41 -30.24 -8.68
N HIS A 85 1.44 -31.01 -8.31
CA HIS A 85 2.82 -30.54 -8.16
C HIS A 85 3.35 -29.77 -9.38
N ASP A 86 2.63 -29.81 -10.51
CA ASP A 86 2.96 -29.19 -11.78
C ASP A 86 2.55 -27.71 -11.93
N THR A 87 1.68 -27.15 -11.07
CA THR A 87 1.35 -25.71 -11.14
C THR A 87 1.88 -24.98 -9.91
N VAL A 88 3.05 -24.37 -10.07
CA VAL A 88 3.63 -23.45 -9.09
C VAL A 88 2.73 -22.22 -9.00
N PRO A 89 2.30 -21.82 -7.79
CA PRO A 89 1.51 -20.62 -7.64
C PRO A 89 2.32 -19.38 -8.07
N ASP A 90 1.69 -18.51 -8.85
CA ASP A 90 2.23 -17.20 -9.22
C ASP A 90 2.32 -16.32 -7.97
N LEU A 91 3.51 -16.22 -7.38
CA LEU A 91 3.81 -15.30 -6.29
C LEU A 91 4.09 -13.91 -6.86
N LEU A 92 3.44 -12.88 -6.32
CA LEU A 92 3.64 -11.49 -6.68
C LEU A 92 4.16 -10.72 -5.48
N TYR A 93 5.22 -9.96 -5.69
CA TYR A 93 5.65 -8.95 -4.73
C TYR A 93 4.87 -7.65 -4.97
N ILE A 94 4.37 -7.06 -3.89
CA ILE A 94 3.65 -5.78 -3.90
C ILE A 94 4.15 -4.87 -2.78
N PHE A 95 3.92 -3.56 -2.93
CA PHE A 95 4.02 -2.63 -1.81
C PHE A 95 2.69 -2.53 -1.08
N VAL A 96 2.73 -2.44 0.25
CA VAL A 96 1.55 -2.20 1.09
C VAL A 96 1.87 -1.08 2.08
N MET A 97 1.18 0.04 1.93
CA MET A 97 1.29 1.16 2.87
C MET A 97 -0.04 1.84 3.12
N ARG A 98 -0.12 2.57 4.22
CA ARG A 98 -1.26 3.40 4.63
C ARG A 98 -0.75 4.78 4.97
N PHE A 99 -1.44 5.80 4.49
CA PHE A 99 -1.12 7.21 4.71
C PHE A 99 -2.32 7.90 5.35
N ARG A 100 -2.08 8.65 6.43
CA ARG A 100 -3.05 9.59 6.99
C ARG A 100 -2.78 10.95 6.38
N ILE A 101 -3.71 11.43 5.55
CA ILE A 101 -3.56 12.66 4.79
C ILE A 101 -4.58 13.67 5.30
N SER A 102 -4.15 14.87 5.63
CA SER A 102 -5.04 15.96 6.04
C SER A 102 -4.83 17.22 5.23
N ASP A 103 -5.90 18.02 5.14
CA ASP A 103 -5.85 19.38 4.64
C ASP A 103 -6.59 20.29 5.65
N LYS A 104 -6.86 21.54 5.28
CA LYS A 104 -7.59 22.48 6.15
C LYS A 104 -9.06 22.11 6.37
N SER A 105 -9.59 21.16 5.62
CA SER A 105 -11.01 20.78 5.60
C SER A 105 -11.29 19.44 6.27
N GLY A 106 -10.30 18.55 6.38
CA GLY A 106 -10.47 17.25 7.01
C GLY A 106 -9.23 16.37 6.94
N SER A 107 -9.40 15.11 7.34
CA SER A 107 -8.37 14.08 7.28
C SER A 107 -8.99 12.77 6.78
N LEU A 108 -8.23 11.99 6.02
CA LEU A 108 -8.62 10.66 5.56
C LEU A 108 -7.44 9.69 5.60
N ILE A 109 -7.78 8.40 5.54
CA ILE A 109 -6.80 7.32 5.42
C ILE A 109 -6.82 6.84 3.98
N ALA A 110 -5.69 6.97 3.29
CA ALA A 110 -5.50 6.48 1.94
C ALA A 110 -4.48 5.33 1.95
N ASN A 111 -4.83 4.22 1.35
CA ASN A 111 -3.95 3.05 1.28
C ASN A 111 -3.25 2.98 -0.07
N MET A 112 -2.10 2.31 -0.13
CA MET A 112 -1.31 2.14 -1.34
C MET A 112 -0.98 0.67 -1.51
N TRP A 113 -1.42 0.11 -2.64
CA TRP A 113 -1.05 -1.22 -3.12
C TRP A 113 -1.28 -1.32 -4.64
N LYS A 114 -0.72 -2.38 -5.24
CA LYS A 114 -0.58 -2.55 -6.68
C LYS A 114 -1.90 -2.66 -7.46
N GLU A 115 -2.93 -3.27 -6.91
CA GLU A 115 -4.12 -3.65 -7.69
C GLU A 115 -5.32 -2.73 -7.48
N ASP A 116 -6.02 -2.47 -8.58
CA ASP A 116 -7.22 -1.65 -8.70
C ASP A 116 -8.36 -2.27 -7.85
N ALA A 117 -8.79 -1.61 -6.77
CA ALA A 117 -9.89 -2.09 -5.91
C ALA A 117 -11.28 -1.88 -6.57
N VAL A 118 -11.50 -2.37 -7.80
CA VAL A 118 -12.70 -2.10 -8.59
C VAL A 118 -13.47 -3.39 -8.86
N SER A 119 -14.69 -3.42 -8.33
CA SER A 119 -15.69 -4.50 -8.37
C SER A 119 -15.28 -5.77 -7.61
N ASN A 120 -15.98 -6.01 -6.50
CA ASN A 120 -15.74 -7.07 -5.49
C ASN A 120 -14.51 -6.78 -4.61
N SER A 121 -14.60 -5.64 -3.91
CA SER A 121 -13.72 -5.22 -2.82
C SER A 121 -13.39 -6.38 -1.91
N LEU A 122 -12.14 -6.51 -1.53
CA LEU A 122 -11.65 -7.67 -0.82
C LEU A 122 -10.53 -7.19 0.10
N PHE A 123 -10.41 -7.85 1.25
CA PHE A 123 -9.95 -7.22 2.47
C PHE A 123 -8.43 -7.09 2.61
N ILE A 124 -8.03 -6.06 3.36
CA ILE A 124 -6.73 -6.01 4.05
C ILE A 124 -6.98 -5.77 5.54
N HIS A 125 -7.08 -6.83 6.33
CA HIS A 125 -6.77 -6.70 7.76
C HIS A 125 -5.26 -6.79 7.91
N ILE A 126 -4.62 -5.64 8.13
CA ILE A 126 -3.29 -5.62 8.74
C ILE A 126 -3.50 -5.92 10.23
N HIS A 127 -3.64 -7.21 10.57
CA HIS A 127 -3.43 -7.62 11.95
C HIS A 127 -1.92 -7.65 12.18
N SER A 128 -1.41 -6.66 12.93
CA SER A 128 -0.21 -6.88 13.73
C SER A 128 -0.62 -7.86 14.84
N LEU A 129 -0.56 -9.16 14.56
CA LEU A 129 -0.69 -10.18 15.60
C LEU A 129 0.60 -10.17 16.41
N SER A 130 0.63 -9.37 17.47
CA SER A 130 1.61 -9.56 18.54
C SER A 130 1.24 -10.85 19.28
N PHE A 131 1.76 -11.99 18.82
CA PHE A 131 1.65 -13.24 19.55
C PHE A 131 2.64 -13.18 20.72
N VAL A 132 2.11 -12.98 21.94
CA VAL A 132 2.88 -13.13 23.18
C VAL A 132 2.96 -14.63 23.48
N GLU A 133 3.80 -15.33 22.74
CA GLU A 133 4.46 -16.55 23.19
C GLU A 133 5.59 -16.86 22.20
N SER A 134 6.80 -16.44 22.58
CA SER A 134 8.08 -17.06 22.24
C SER A 134 8.34 -17.38 20.76
N PHE A 135 9.14 -16.49 20.13
CA PHE A 135 9.88 -16.63 18.86
C PHE A 135 9.14 -16.26 17.56
N LEU A 136 9.56 -15.09 17.04
CA LEU A 136 9.40 -14.54 15.68
C LEU A 136 7.98 -14.06 15.29
N ALA A 137 7.77 -12.75 15.42
CA ALA A 137 6.61 -12.06 14.85
C ALA A 137 6.82 -11.88 13.33
N TYR A 138 5.90 -12.38 12.52
CA TYR A 138 5.84 -12.09 11.09
C TYR A 138 4.50 -11.44 10.75
N ASP A 139 4.54 -10.32 10.03
CA ASP A 139 3.36 -9.69 9.45
C ASP A 139 2.95 -10.43 8.16
N ILE A 140 2.10 -11.44 8.29
CA ILE A 140 1.44 -12.07 7.13
C ILE A 140 0.20 -11.24 6.80
N ILE A 141 0.29 -10.43 5.74
CA ILE A 141 -0.87 -9.70 5.23
C ILE A 141 -1.68 -10.66 4.35
N CYS A 142 -2.86 -11.01 4.83
CA CYS A 142 -3.86 -11.75 4.09
C CYS A 142 -4.57 -10.80 3.12
N LEU A 143 -4.24 -10.91 1.83
CA LEU A 143 -4.87 -10.15 0.75
C LEU A 143 -5.70 -11.07 -0.13
N ASP A 144 -6.99 -11.04 0.10
CA ASP A 144 -7.88 -11.70 -0.80
C ASP A 144 -7.97 -10.78 -2.06
N PHE A 145 -7.67 -11.29 -3.27
CA PHE A 145 -7.87 -10.56 -4.54
C PHE A 145 -8.69 -11.39 -5.51
N LEU A 146 -9.66 -10.76 -6.16
CA LEU A 146 -10.19 -11.16 -7.45
C LEU A 146 -9.90 -9.98 -8.40
N PHE A 147 -9.49 -10.28 -9.62
CA PHE A 147 -9.32 -9.40 -10.79
C PHE A 147 -7.90 -9.03 -11.25
N TYR A 148 -7.75 -9.12 -12.57
CA TYR A 148 -6.59 -8.81 -13.40
C TYR A 148 -6.66 -7.33 -13.83
N SER A 149 -5.72 -6.50 -13.39
CA SER A 149 -5.28 -5.34 -14.18
C SER A 149 -3.85 -4.94 -13.75
N SER A 150 -2.97 -4.76 -14.75
CA SER A 150 -1.55 -4.50 -14.55
C SER A 150 -1.30 -3.03 -14.21
N LEU A 151 -1.69 -2.59 -13.02
CA LEU A 151 -1.24 -1.30 -12.53
C LEU A 151 0.21 -1.43 -12.07
N LYS A 152 1.11 -0.75 -12.78
CA LYS A 152 2.49 -0.57 -12.35
C LYS A 152 2.45 0.41 -11.17
N VAL A 153 2.99 0.02 -10.02
CA VAL A 153 3.09 0.95 -8.87
C VAL A 153 4.14 1.99 -9.23
N THR A 154 3.70 3.17 -9.66
CA THR A 154 4.58 4.29 -9.99
C THR A 154 5.02 5.05 -8.74
N PHE A 155 4.52 4.70 -7.55
CA PHE A 155 4.73 5.48 -6.34
C PHE A 155 6.20 5.69 -5.99
N PHE A 156 7.03 4.67 -6.13
CA PHE A 156 8.47 4.74 -5.88
C PHE A 156 9.28 4.88 -7.18
N ASN A 157 8.84 5.70 -8.13
CA ASN A 157 9.53 5.90 -9.42
C ASN A 157 9.81 4.57 -10.16
N ASP A 158 8.77 3.74 -10.31
CA ASP A 158 8.84 2.43 -10.98
C ASP A 158 9.73 1.36 -10.32
N VAL A 159 10.29 1.63 -9.13
CA VAL A 159 10.98 0.63 -8.32
C VAL A 159 10.04 -0.53 -8.02
N THR A 160 10.51 -1.75 -8.24
CA THR A 160 9.79 -2.97 -7.86
C THR A 160 10.13 -3.38 -6.42
N PRO A 161 9.25 -4.13 -5.73
CA PRO A 161 9.57 -4.55 -4.36
C PRO A 161 10.76 -5.53 -4.32
N THR A 162 10.98 -6.31 -5.38
CA THR A 162 12.16 -7.19 -5.47
C THR A 162 13.45 -6.40 -5.57
N GLU A 163 13.48 -5.32 -6.37
CA GLU A 163 14.63 -4.41 -6.41
C GLU A 163 14.87 -3.75 -5.06
N LEU A 164 13.80 -3.32 -4.38
CA LEU A 164 13.90 -2.71 -3.05
C LEU A 164 14.51 -3.65 -2.01
N ILE A 165 14.16 -4.94 -2.06
CA ILE A 165 14.71 -5.97 -1.16
C ILE A 165 16.20 -6.22 -1.44
N GLN A 166 16.62 -6.14 -2.70
CA GLN A 166 17.98 -6.45 -3.12
C GLN A 166 18.95 -5.26 -2.95
N ASP A 167 18.48 -4.03 -3.06
CA ASP A 167 19.30 -2.82 -3.01
C ASP A 167 19.09 -2.03 -1.70
N ALA A 168 20.03 -2.20 -0.77
CA ALA A 168 20.02 -1.48 0.51
C ALA A 168 20.11 0.05 0.35
N LYS A 169 20.83 0.56 -0.66
CA LYS A 169 20.95 2.01 -0.88
C LYS A 169 19.63 2.57 -1.38
N LEU A 170 18.96 1.84 -2.27
CA LEU A 170 17.62 2.18 -2.75
C LEU A 170 16.61 2.22 -1.60
N PHE A 171 16.66 1.23 -0.71
CA PHE A 171 15.82 1.20 0.49
C PHE A 171 16.08 2.40 1.42
N THR A 172 17.35 2.72 1.71
CA THR A 172 17.70 3.90 2.50
C THR A 172 17.12 5.17 1.90
N ARG A 173 17.26 5.37 0.59
CA ARG A 173 16.71 6.53 -0.11
C ARG A 173 15.19 6.61 0.01
N ILE A 174 14.47 5.51 -0.24
CA ILE A 174 13.01 5.49 -0.12
C ILE A 174 12.56 5.75 1.31
N LYS A 175 13.26 5.20 2.29
CA LYS A 175 13.00 5.44 3.72
C LYS A 175 13.18 6.93 4.08
N GLU A 176 14.25 7.56 3.59
CA GLU A 176 14.49 8.99 3.78
C GLU A 176 13.39 9.84 3.14
N GLN A 177 12.99 9.53 1.90
CA GLN A 177 11.88 10.23 1.22
C GLN A 177 10.54 10.07 1.97
N LEU A 178 10.26 8.88 2.50
CA LEU A 178 9.06 8.63 3.30
C LEU A 178 9.09 9.41 4.62
N ASN A 179 10.22 9.42 5.33
CA ASN A 179 10.36 10.17 6.57
C ASN A 179 10.19 11.69 6.33
N ALA A 180 10.76 12.19 5.24
CA ALA A 180 10.61 13.59 4.84
C ALA A 180 9.14 14.02 4.65
N LEU A 181 8.20 13.10 4.37
CA LEU A 181 6.77 13.42 4.28
C LEU A 181 6.16 13.87 5.62
N CYS A 182 6.68 13.35 6.73
CA CYS A 182 6.17 13.60 8.09
C CYS A 182 7.12 14.47 8.93
N ASP A 183 8.36 14.64 8.49
CA ASP A 183 9.32 15.46 9.20
C ASP A 183 8.95 16.94 9.07
N GLN A 184 8.77 17.59 10.21
CA GLN A 184 8.65 19.04 10.25
C GLN A 184 10.07 19.60 10.20
N GLU A 185 10.48 20.09 9.03
CA GLU A 185 11.65 20.98 8.98
C GLU A 185 11.40 22.21 9.89
N ASP A 186 12.48 22.91 10.26
CA ASP A 186 12.64 24.03 11.22
C ASP A 186 11.52 25.10 11.33
N ARG A 187 10.54 25.08 10.43
CA ARG A 187 9.39 26.01 10.38
C ARG A 187 8.08 25.42 10.90
N GLY A 188 8.05 24.13 11.28
CA GLY A 188 6.84 23.47 11.80
C GLY A 188 5.74 23.25 10.75
N VAL A 189 6.10 23.30 9.45
CA VAL A 189 5.16 23.11 8.34
C VAL A 189 5.52 21.83 7.61
N LEU A 190 4.60 20.86 7.60
CA LEU A 190 4.75 19.63 6.83
C LEU A 190 4.81 19.95 5.33
N PRO A 191 5.57 19.16 4.54
CA PRO A 191 5.55 19.34 3.10
C PRO A 191 4.17 19.04 2.51
N LEU A 192 3.91 19.62 1.34
CA LEU A 192 2.69 19.33 0.60
C LEU A 192 2.83 18.02 -0.17
N PHE A 193 1.79 17.21 -0.11
CA PHE A 193 1.65 15.93 -0.78
C PHE A 193 0.42 15.99 -1.69
N GLU A 194 0.66 15.81 -2.99
CA GLU A 194 -0.36 15.81 -4.03
C GLU A 194 -0.55 14.39 -4.59
N CYS A 195 -1.76 13.86 -4.52
CA CYS A 195 -2.02 12.49 -4.96
C CYS A 195 -3.41 12.32 -5.59
N CYS A 196 -3.55 11.28 -6.40
CA CYS A 196 -4.83 10.78 -6.87
C CYS A 196 -5.31 9.67 -5.94
N ILE A 197 -6.57 9.76 -5.52
CA ILE A 197 -7.21 8.75 -4.67
C ILE A 197 -8.52 8.26 -5.27
N LYS A 198 -8.82 6.98 -5.08
CA LYS A 198 -10.08 6.36 -5.49
C LYS A 198 -10.83 5.88 -4.26
N SER A 199 -12.11 6.22 -4.16
CA SER A 199 -12.99 5.72 -3.11
C SER A 199 -13.65 4.39 -3.52
N TYR A 200 -13.83 3.50 -2.55
CA TYR A 200 -14.52 2.22 -2.70
C TYR A 200 -15.19 1.81 -1.39
N VAL A 201 -16.16 0.90 -1.47
CA VAL A 201 -16.86 0.35 -0.30
C VAL A 201 -16.16 -0.92 0.16
N THR A 202 -15.83 -1.02 1.45
CA THR A 202 -15.31 -2.25 2.06
C THR A 202 -16.43 -3.27 2.27
N LEU A 203 -16.11 -4.57 2.24
CA LEU A 203 -17.12 -5.62 2.45
C LEU A 203 -17.64 -5.68 3.88
N GLU A 204 -16.79 -5.41 4.87
CA GLU A 204 -17.19 -5.43 6.27
C GLU A 204 -17.58 -4.05 6.75
N GLY A 205 -18.85 -3.96 7.15
CA GLY A 205 -19.46 -2.73 7.60
C GLY A 205 -19.85 -1.77 6.47
N GLY A 206 -19.57 -2.08 5.19
CA GLY A 206 -19.96 -1.22 4.08
C GLY A 206 -19.34 0.18 4.15
N THR A 207 -18.17 0.29 4.80
CA THR A 207 -17.54 1.59 5.05
C THR A 207 -16.74 2.05 3.84
N THR A 208 -16.68 3.37 3.63
CA THR A 208 -15.85 3.93 2.55
C THR A 208 -14.37 3.86 2.91
N ALA A 209 -13.56 3.39 1.96
CA ALA A 209 -12.10 3.42 2.02
C ALA A 209 -11.50 4.08 0.78
N TYR A 210 -10.22 4.45 0.85
CA TYR A 210 -9.53 5.20 -0.20
C TYR A 210 -8.20 4.52 -0.58
N GLN A 211 -7.88 4.54 -1.87
CA GLN A 211 -6.64 3.99 -2.43
C GLN A 211 -5.90 5.06 -3.25
N ILE A 212 -4.61 5.24 -3.00
CA ILE A 212 -3.70 6.07 -3.81
C ILE A 212 -3.38 5.35 -5.12
N PHE A 213 -3.48 6.07 -6.24
CA PHE A 213 -3.09 5.59 -7.57
C PHE A 213 -2.46 6.73 -8.38
N ASP A 214 -1.78 6.40 -9.49
CA ASP A 214 -1.15 7.36 -10.43
C ASP A 214 -0.39 8.51 -9.77
N THR A 215 0.26 8.22 -8.65
CA THR A 215 1.03 9.17 -7.84
C THR A 215 2.46 8.67 -7.78
N CYS A 216 3.43 9.58 -7.81
CA CYS A 216 4.85 9.30 -7.71
C CYS A 216 5.49 10.19 -6.64
N LEU A 217 6.31 9.63 -5.76
CA LEU A 217 7.12 10.34 -4.78
C LEU A 217 8.35 10.93 -5.47
N VAL A 218 8.70 12.19 -5.17
CA VAL A 218 9.85 12.90 -5.76
C VAL A 218 10.90 13.26 -4.73
#